data_AF-A0A2N2G683-F1
#
_entry.id   AF-A0A2N2G683-F1
#
_cell.length_a   1.000
_cell.length_b   1.000
_cell.length_c   1.000
_cell.angle_alpha   90.00
_cell.angle_beta   90.00
_cell.angle_gamma   90.00
#
_symmetry.space_group_name_H-M   'P 1'
#
loop_
_entity.id
_entity.type
_entity.pdbx_description
1 polymer ?
#
loop_
_entity_poly.entity_id
_entity_poly.type
_entity_poly.pdbx_seq_one_letter_code
_entity_poly.pdbx_strand_id
1 'polypeptide(L)'
;MTIRQIGKYLRPLILLVMGVSLGCAQQMQSVKADEIPAGSETAQIQSITVADDGSRVEIVSDQPIVYTYYMLESPPRVIVDIAQTAPGKQLLPLIVNNGGVRQLDVSRHEFGSGVLSRIDIALNSNAEISASLDSQNKKKLILFIPVTQAEKSEPAVAAAADSAAATEQISEPQPVSEGKTEAEPQPAQVLPESVKAAPVLIAGASPAALKPGERYLMAIRKSADSLLLETSTEPESYKAFRLTQPDRLVIDLPATTSALSSKVIDIYAFNLGKARIGAATDKLRVV
;
A
#
# COMPACT_ATOMS: atom_id res chain seq x y z
N MET A 1 34.70 -44.12 40.18
CA MET A 1 34.17 -42.74 40.01
C MET A 1 32.67 -42.85 39.76
N THR A 2 31.85 -42.48 40.73
CA THR A 2 30.41 -42.81 40.79
C THR A 2 29.55 -41.72 40.13
N ILE A 3 28.54 -42.17 39.38
CA ILE A 3 27.61 -41.43 38.50
C ILE A 3 26.78 -40.33 39.23
N ARG A 4 26.96 -40.14 40.54
CA ARG A 4 26.16 -39.20 41.36
C ARG A 4 26.63 -37.74 41.35
N GLN A 5 27.74 -37.38 40.72
CA GLN A 5 28.24 -35.98 40.73
C GLN A 5 27.94 -35.15 39.48
N ILE A 6 27.47 -35.74 38.38
CA ILE A 6 27.23 -35.01 37.12
C ILE A 6 25.95 -34.14 37.18
N GLY A 7 25.01 -34.45 38.08
CA GLY A 7 23.72 -33.75 38.16
C GLY A 7 23.73 -32.38 38.84
N LYS A 8 24.82 -31.96 39.49
CA LYS A 8 24.86 -30.67 40.22
C LYS A 8 25.34 -29.49 39.38
N TYR A 9 26.04 -29.73 38.27
CA TYR A 9 26.54 -28.67 37.39
C TYR A 9 25.69 -28.48 36.12
N LEU A 10 24.79 -29.42 35.81
CA LEU A 10 23.93 -29.34 34.60
C LEU A 10 22.71 -28.42 34.78
N ARG A 11 22.23 -28.21 36.02
CA ARG A 11 21.11 -27.31 36.33
C ARG A 11 21.41 -25.81 36.25
N PRO A 12 22.58 -25.29 36.70
CA PRO A 12 22.91 -23.87 36.48
C PRO A 12 23.24 -23.56 35.02
N LEU A 13 23.69 -24.53 34.22
CA LEU A 13 24.00 -24.33 32.80
C LEU A 13 22.73 -24.17 31.93
N ILE A 14 21.63 -24.84 32.28
CA ILE A 14 20.34 -24.71 31.56
C ILE A 14 19.63 -23.37 31.88
N LEU A 15 19.88 -22.77 33.04
CA LEU A 15 19.34 -21.45 33.39
C LEU A 15 20.10 -20.28 32.76
N LEU A 16 21.33 -20.49 32.28
CA LEU A 16 22.12 -19.45 31.60
C LEU A 16 21.77 -19.29 30.11
N VAL A 17 21.12 -20.29 29.49
CA VAL A 17 20.84 -20.31 28.03
C VAL A 17 19.48 -19.69 27.67
N MET A 18 18.60 -19.41 28.64
CA MET A 18 17.30 -18.75 28.39
C MET A 18 17.35 -17.20 28.38
N GLY A 19 18.53 -16.59 28.38
CA GLY A 19 18.69 -15.13 28.49
C GLY A 19 18.79 -14.34 27.17
N VAL A 20 18.80 -14.98 25.99
CA VAL A 20 19.24 -14.31 24.73
C VAL A 20 18.18 -14.33 23.63
N SER A 21 16.88 -14.33 23.97
CA SER A 21 15.80 -14.20 22.99
C SER A 21 14.86 -13.03 23.29
N LEU A 22 15.42 -11.88 23.66
CA LEU A 22 14.78 -10.57 23.56
C LEU A 22 15.33 -9.97 22.26
N GLY A 23 14.74 -10.29 21.12
CA GLY A 23 13.58 -9.54 20.66
C GLY A 23 14.13 -8.33 19.91
N CYS A 24 14.29 -8.47 18.59
CA CYS A 24 14.52 -7.35 17.68
C CYS A 24 13.29 -6.43 17.76
N ALA A 25 13.22 -5.60 18.79
CA ALA A 25 12.29 -4.50 18.85
C ALA A 25 12.71 -3.56 17.71
N GLN A 26 11.97 -3.61 16.60
CA GLN A 26 12.08 -2.61 15.54
C GLN A 26 11.93 -1.25 16.20
N GLN A 27 13.05 -0.55 16.30
CA GLN A 27 13.18 0.69 17.03
C GLN A 27 12.42 1.76 16.25
N MET A 28 11.15 1.96 16.58
CA MET A 28 10.37 3.10 16.09
C MET A 28 11.05 4.37 16.64
N GLN A 29 11.94 4.97 15.85
CA GLN A 29 12.57 6.24 16.18
C GLN A 29 11.53 7.35 15.99
N SER A 30 10.76 7.62 17.03
CA SER A 30 9.93 8.83 17.11
C SER A 30 10.80 9.96 17.62
N VAL A 31 11.06 10.97 16.78
CA VAL A 31 11.75 12.19 17.20
C VAL A 31 10.72 13.03 17.96
N LYS A 32 10.92 13.21 19.27
CA LYS A 32 10.10 14.11 20.10
C LYS A 32 10.19 15.52 19.51
N ALA A 33 9.06 16.04 19.05
CA ALA A 33 8.91 17.45 18.72
C ALA A 33 8.70 18.27 19.99
N ASP A 34 9.29 19.47 20.03
CA ASP A 34 8.96 20.49 21.02
C ASP A 34 7.47 20.86 20.92
N GLU A 35 6.83 21.14 22.06
CA GLU A 35 5.40 21.42 22.16
C GLU A 35 4.98 22.59 21.23
N ILE A 36 4.17 22.28 20.22
CA ILE A 36 3.64 23.29 19.28
C ILE A 36 2.48 24.03 19.97
N PRO A 37 2.46 25.38 19.96
CA PRO A 37 1.38 26.16 20.57
C PRO A 37 0.02 25.87 19.92
N ALA A 38 -1.00 25.67 20.75
CA ALA A 38 -2.37 25.42 20.32
C ALA A 38 -2.93 26.64 19.55
N GLY A 39 -3.24 26.44 18.26
CA GLY A 39 -3.81 27.47 17.39
C GLY A 39 -3.01 27.76 16.11
N SER A 40 -1.97 26.98 15.79
CA SER A 40 -1.27 27.17 14.51
C SER A 40 -2.18 26.78 13.33
N GLU A 41 -2.14 27.60 12.28
CA GLU A 41 -2.74 27.25 11.00
C GLU A 41 -2.20 25.89 10.54
N THR A 42 -3.05 25.08 9.90
CA THR A 42 -2.64 23.80 9.33
C THR A 42 -1.54 24.03 8.29
N ALA A 43 -0.37 23.43 8.50
CA ALA A 43 0.74 23.50 7.57
C ALA A 43 0.37 22.86 6.22
N GLN A 44 1.05 23.23 5.14
CA GLN A 44 0.91 22.59 3.84
C GLN A 44 2.25 22.05 3.36
N ILE A 45 2.21 20.89 2.71
CA ILE A 45 3.35 20.42 1.92
C ILE A 45 3.50 21.37 0.73
N GLN A 46 4.68 21.94 0.55
CA GLN A 46 4.99 22.88 -0.54
C GLN A 46 5.59 22.16 -1.74
N SER A 47 6.53 21.24 -1.51
CA SER A 47 7.13 20.44 -2.59
C SER A 47 7.55 19.05 -2.12
N ILE A 48 7.56 18.13 -3.07
CA ILE A 48 8.15 16.80 -2.93
C ILE A 48 9.04 16.59 -4.15
N THR A 49 10.34 16.46 -3.92
CA THR A 49 11.34 16.30 -4.98
C THR A 49 12.07 14.99 -4.79
N VAL A 50 12.27 14.24 -5.86
CA VAL A 50 13.10 13.03 -5.87
C VAL A 50 14.36 13.32 -6.66
N ALA A 51 15.52 12.95 -6.12
CA ALA A 51 16.78 13.10 -6.84
C ALA A 51 16.80 12.25 -8.12
N ASP A 52 17.58 12.67 -9.11
CA ASP A 52 17.67 12.01 -10.42
C ASP A 52 18.16 10.57 -10.36
N ASP A 53 18.82 10.16 -9.27
CA ASP A 53 19.26 8.79 -9.05
C ASP A 53 18.29 7.98 -8.17
N GLY A 54 17.18 8.58 -7.73
CA GLY A 54 16.21 7.97 -6.81
C GLY A 54 16.77 7.66 -5.41
N SER A 55 17.93 8.22 -5.03
CA SER A 55 18.56 7.98 -3.72
C SER A 55 18.07 8.89 -2.61
N ARG A 56 17.36 9.96 -2.97
CA ARG A 56 16.93 10.99 -2.05
C ARG A 56 15.53 11.47 -2.37
N VAL A 57 14.71 11.59 -1.33
CA VAL A 57 13.40 12.27 -1.40
C VAL A 57 13.45 13.45 -0.44
N GLU A 58 13.14 14.63 -0.95
CA GLU A 58 13.07 15.88 -0.18
C GLU A 58 11.61 16.33 -0.10
N ILE A 59 11.11 16.54 1.11
CA ILE A 59 9.76 17.03 1.38
C ILE A 59 9.89 18.37 2.08
N VAL A 60 9.27 19.41 1.54
CA VAL A 60 9.29 20.76 2.09
C VAL A 60 7.88 21.16 2.51
N SER A 61 7.74 21.74 3.69
CA SER A 61 6.50 22.35 4.19
C SER A 61 6.66 23.86 4.43
N ASP A 62 5.56 24.58 4.60
CA ASP A 62 5.56 25.98 5.01
C ASP A 62 5.79 26.17 6.53
N GLN A 63 5.65 25.11 7.33
CA GLN A 63 5.93 25.09 8.77
C GLN A 63 6.94 23.99 9.14
N PRO A 64 7.54 24.05 10.36
CA PRO A 64 8.43 22.99 10.83
C PRO A 64 7.74 21.62 10.82
N ILE A 65 8.44 20.61 10.33
CA ILE A 65 7.90 19.27 10.13
C ILE A 65 8.03 18.46 11.43
N VAL A 66 6.92 17.89 11.87
CA VAL A 66 6.88 16.80 12.86
C VAL A 66 6.42 15.55 12.14
N TYR A 67 7.23 14.49 12.19
CA TYR A 67 6.98 13.30 11.39
C TYR A 67 7.27 12.01 12.12
N THR A 68 6.66 10.94 11.63
CA THR A 68 7.03 9.55 11.90
C THR A 68 7.13 8.81 10.58
N TYR A 69 7.89 7.72 10.53
CA TYR A 69 7.93 6.87 9.35
C TYR A 69 8.08 5.41 9.73
N TYR A 70 7.63 4.52 8.85
CA TYR A 70 7.80 3.08 8.97
C TYR A 70 7.84 2.43 7.58
N MET A 71 8.30 1.19 7.54
CA MET A 71 8.49 0.43 6.31
C MET A 71 7.54 -0.76 6.21
N LEU A 72 7.17 -1.11 4.98
CA LEU A 72 6.42 -2.32 4.63
C LEU A 72 7.27 -3.12 3.63
N GLU A 73 7.35 -4.44 3.77
CA GLU A 73 8.22 -5.29 2.94
C GLU A 73 7.49 -5.96 1.76
N SER A 74 6.15 -5.92 1.73
CA SER A 74 5.35 -6.70 0.77
C SER A 74 4.03 -6.01 0.39
N PRO A 75 4.02 -5.14 -0.64
CA PRO A 75 5.18 -4.71 -1.43
C PRO A 75 6.11 -3.74 -0.66
N PRO A 76 7.39 -3.60 -1.06
CA PRO A 76 8.33 -2.65 -0.46
C PRO A 76 7.80 -1.20 -0.50
N ARG A 77 7.57 -0.58 0.66
CA ARG A 77 7.09 0.81 0.79
C ARG A 77 7.69 1.50 2.01
N VAL A 78 7.81 2.83 1.94
CA VAL A 78 7.97 3.71 3.10
C VAL A 78 6.71 4.52 3.27
N ILE A 79 6.19 4.53 4.49
CA ILE A 79 5.10 5.41 4.88
C ILE A 79 5.67 6.50 5.76
N VAL A 80 5.45 7.76 5.37
CA VAL A 80 5.85 8.95 6.14
C VAL A 80 4.59 9.70 6.55
N ASP A 81 4.36 9.81 7.85
CA ASP A 81 3.22 10.50 8.43
C ASP A 81 3.68 11.84 9.00
N ILE A 82 3.17 12.95 8.46
CA ILE A 82 3.50 14.32 8.86
C ILE A 82 2.32 14.95 9.61
N ALA A 83 2.53 15.27 10.88
CA ALA A 83 1.53 15.84 11.78
C ALA A 83 1.16 17.28 11.41
N GLN A 84 -0.11 17.64 11.66
CA GLN A 84 -0.66 18.98 11.50
C GLN A 84 -0.42 19.60 10.13
N THR A 85 -0.27 18.76 9.11
CA THR A 85 0.08 19.17 7.75
C THR A 85 -0.95 18.59 6.78
N ALA A 86 -1.47 19.42 5.89
CA ALA A 86 -2.32 19.02 4.76
C ALA A 86 -1.48 18.82 3.48
N PRO A 87 -1.92 17.93 2.57
CA PRO A 87 -1.32 17.84 1.25
C PRO A 87 -1.43 19.17 0.50
N GLY A 88 -0.40 19.52 -0.26
CA GLY A 88 -0.38 20.73 -1.07
C GLY A 88 -1.00 20.54 -2.44
N LYS A 89 -0.57 21.38 -3.38
CA LYS A 89 -1.02 21.37 -4.79
C LYS A 89 -0.12 20.53 -5.70
N GLN A 90 0.61 19.55 -5.15
CA GLN A 90 1.49 18.71 -5.95
C GLN A 90 0.68 17.82 -6.90
N LEU A 91 1.22 17.58 -8.09
CA LEU A 91 0.66 16.62 -9.04
C LEU A 91 1.00 15.20 -8.57
N LEU A 92 -0.01 14.47 -8.12
CA LEU A 92 0.10 13.10 -7.62
C LEU A 92 -0.90 12.19 -8.34
N PRO A 93 -0.57 10.91 -8.56
CA PRO A 93 0.66 10.22 -8.14
C PRO A 93 1.90 10.63 -8.96
N LEU A 94 3.07 10.68 -8.33
CA LEU A 94 4.34 10.95 -8.99
C LEU A 94 5.04 9.64 -9.33
N ILE A 95 5.04 9.26 -10.61
CA ILE A 95 5.72 8.06 -11.11
C ILE A 95 7.17 8.42 -11.43
N VAL A 96 8.13 7.78 -10.74
CA VAL A 96 9.57 8.07 -10.87
C VAL A 96 10.29 6.96 -11.62
N ASN A 97 10.06 5.69 -11.23
CA ASN A 97 10.70 4.49 -11.78
C ASN A 97 12.24 4.62 -11.92
N ASN A 98 12.89 5.21 -10.92
CA ASN A 98 14.32 5.46 -10.96
C ASN A 98 14.98 5.20 -9.59
N GLY A 99 16.17 4.60 -9.61
CA GLY A 99 16.90 4.23 -8.41
C GLY A 99 16.10 3.35 -7.46
N GLY A 100 16.01 3.79 -6.19
CA GLY A 100 15.24 3.10 -5.15
C GLY A 100 13.73 3.36 -5.19
N VAL A 101 13.27 4.38 -5.91
CA VAL A 101 11.90 4.89 -5.85
C VAL A 101 11.11 4.53 -7.12
N ARG A 102 9.96 3.91 -6.93
CA ARG A 102 9.03 3.57 -8.00
C ARG A 102 7.98 4.66 -8.20
N GLN A 103 7.28 5.00 -7.13
CA GLN A 103 6.14 5.91 -7.15
C GLN A 103 5.99 6.60 -5.80
N LEU A 104 5.55 7.86 -5.80
CA LEU A 104 5.05 8.56 -4.61
C LEU A 104 3.56 8.88 -4.72
N ASP A 105 2.88 8.79 -3.59
CA ASP A 105 1.51 9.25 -3.40
C ASP A 105 1.39 10.01 -2.08
N VAL A 106 0.42 10.91 -1.97
CA VAL A 106 0.15 11.67 -0.74
C VAL A 106 -1.35 11.71 -0.49
N SER A 107 -1.74 11.27 0.71
CA SER A 107 -3.12 11.29 1.16
C SER A 107 -3.29 12.16 2.40
N ARG A 108 -4.46 12.79 2.52
CA ARG A 108 -4.90 13.46 3.73
C ARG A 108 -5.62 12.48 4.65
N HIS A 109 -5.28 12.51 5.93
CA HIS A 109 -5.96 11.76 6.97
C HIS A 109 -6.38 12.73 8.09
N GLU A 110 -7.60 12.60 8.58
CA GLU A 110 -8.04 13.32 9.79
C GLU A 110 -7.55 12.52 11.02
N PHE A 111 -6.86 13.18 11.96
CA PHE A 111 -6.30 12.55 13.16
C PHE A 111 -6.58 13.40 14.40
N GLY A 112 -7.50 12.92 15.25
CA GLY A 112 -7.97 13.68 16.40
C GLY A 112 -8.68 14.97 15.96
N SER A 113 -8.19 16.12 16.41
CA SER A 113 -8.66 17.44 16.00
C SER A 113 -7.82 18.09 14.90
N GLY A 114 -6.81 17.39 14.39
CA GLY A 114 -5.88 17.88 13.38
C GLY A 114 -5.89 17.05 12.11
N VAL A 115 -5.07 17.46 11.15
CA VAL A 115 -4.84 16.72 9.92
C VAL A 115 -3.45 16.10 9.92
N LEU A 116 -3.32 15.00 9.20
CA LEU A 116 -2.10 14.26 8.97
C LEU A 116 -1.93 14.08 7.46
N SER A 117 -0.76 14.41 6.92
CA SER A 117 -0.40 14.04 5.56
C SER A 117 0.38 12.75 5.60
N ARG A 118 -0.10 11.73 4.89
CA ARG A 118 0.58 10.45 4.72
C ARG A 118 1.19 10.40 3.33
N ILE A 119 2.49 10.20 3.26
CA ILE A 119 3.24 10.05 2.02
C ILE A 119 3.60 8.57 1.89
N ASP A 120 3.12 7.93 0.82
CA ASP A 120 3.43 6.54 0.48
C ASP A 120 4.49 6.54 -0.64
N ILE A 121 5.67 6.00 -0.32
CA ILE A 121 6.79 5.88 -1.24
C ILE A 121 6.96 4.40 -1.59
N ALA A 122 6.48 4.00 -2.75
CA ALA A 122 6.70 2.66 -3.27
C ALA A 122 8.16 2.52 -3.74
N LEU A 123 8.83 1.46 -3.29
CA LEU A 123 10.23 1.20 -3.59
C LEU A 123 10.38 0.13 -4.68
N ASN A 124 11.51 0.15 -5.38
CA ASN A 124 11.87 -0.89 -6.37
C ASN A 124 12.38 -2.18 -5.70
N SER A 125 12.97 -2.07 -4.51
CA SER A 125 13.47 -3.20 -3.73
C SER A 125 13.42 -2.88 -2.23
N ASN A 126 13.57 -3.90 -1.37
CA ASN A 126 13.76 -3.68 0.06
C ASN A 126 15.12 -3.02 0.30
N ALA A 127 15.13 -1.93 1.05
CA ALA A 127 16.33 -1.13 1.32
C ALA A 127 16.20 -0.47 2.70
N GLU A 128 17.28 -0.40 3.47
CA GLU A 128 17.26 0.30 4.77
C GLU A 128 17.22 1.82 4.56
N ILE A 129 16.19 2.48 5.08
CA ILE A 129 15.94 3.90 4.80
C ILE A 129 16.14 4.72 6.05
N SER A 130 16.77 5.88 5.89
CA SER A 130 16.92 6.85 6.97
C SER A 130 16.17 8.12 6.62
N ALA A 131 15.49 8.69 7.60
CA ALA A 131 14.82 9.99 7.48
C ALA A 131 15.42 10.97 8.50
N SER A 132 15.63 12.22 8.08
CA SER A 132 16.20 13.27 8.93
C SER A 132 15.67 14.63 8.53
N LEU A 133 15.42 15.50 9.52
CA LEU A 133 15.14 16.91 9.26
C LEU A 133 16.45 17.62 8.93
N ASP A 134 16.38 18.57 8.00
CA ASP A 134 17.51 19.44 7.70
C ASP A 134 17.89 20.26 8.96
N SER A 135 19.20 20.39 9.21
CA SER A 135 19.71 21.05 10.42
C SER A 135 19.51 22.56 10.40
N GLN A 136 19.51 23.17 9.21
CA GLN A 136 19.31 24.60 8.98
C GLN A 136 17.84 24.95 8.74
N ASN A 137 17.07 24.00 8.17
CA ASN A 137 15.68 24.22 7.83
C ASN A 137 14.78 23.08 8.34
N LYS A 138 14.19 23.26 9.53
CA LYS A 138 13.24 22.30 10.12
C LYS A 138 11.95 22.09 9.30
N LYS A 139 11.73 22.88 8.25
CA LYS A 139 10.63 22.70 7.29
C LYS A 139 10.96 21.73 6.16
N LYS A 140 12.18 21.18 6.12
CA LYS A 140 12.66 20.25 5.12
C LYS A 140 12.97 18.89 5.75
N LEU A 141 12.28 17.86 5.27
CA LEU A 141 12.53 16.46 5.61
C LEU A 141 13.27 15.80 4.45
N ILE A 142 14.35 15.08 4.75
CA ILE A 142 15.19 14.39 3.79
C ILE A 142 15.14 12.90 4.11
N LEU A 143 14.71 12.10 3.14
CA LEU A 143 14.80 10.64 3.18
C LEU A 143 15.95 10.19 2.28
N PHE A 144 16.85 9.38 2.84
CA PHE A 144 17.92 8.71 2.10
C PHE A 144 17.52 7.26 1.87
N ILE A 145 17.50 6.89 0.60
CA ILE A 145 17.13 5.57 0.10
C ILE A 145 18.39 5.01 -0.57
N PRO A 146 19.03 3.98 -0.01
CA PRO A 146 20.21 3.42 -0.61
C PRO A 146 19.82 2.82 -1.95
N VAL A 147 20.36 3.40 -3.01
CA VAL A 147 20.31 2.82 -4.33
C VAL A 147 21.34 1.71 -4.30
N THR A 148 20.89 0.52 -3.94
CA THR A 148 21.66 -0.67 -4.33
C THR A 148 21.72 -0.57 -5.83
N GLN A 149 22.92 -0.32 -6.38
CA GLN A 149 23.17 -0.52 -7.80
C GLN A 149 22.87 -1.99 -8.02
N ALA A 150 21.59 -2.28 -8.31
CA ALA A 150 21.16 -3.56 -8.80
C ALA A 150 22.11 -3.79 -9.97
N GLU A 151 22.94 -4.81 -9.79
CA GLU A 151 23.98 -5.24 -10.71
C GLU A 151 23.49 -4.90 -12.09
N LYS A 152 24.15 -3.93 -12.74
CA LYS A 152 23.88 -3.54 -14.12
C LYS A 152 23.92 -4.85 -14.87
N SER A 153 22.75 -5.46 -15.04
CA SER A 153 22.62 -6.77 -15.61
C SER A 153 23.04 -6.54 -17.03
N GLU A 154 24.30 -6.88 -17.29
CA GLU A 154 24.87 -6.93 -18.60
C GLU A 154 23.80 -7.59 -19.47
N PRO A 155 23.34 -6.90 -20.54
CA PRO A 155 22.27 -7.45 -21.36
C PRO A 155 22.69 -8.87 -21.67
N ALA A 156 21.83 -9.84 -21.31
CA ALA A 156 22.03 -11.23 -21.59
C ALA A 156 22.03 -11.38 -23.12
N VAL A 157 23.17 -11.08 -23.73
CA VAL A 157 23.46 -11.32 -25.12
C VAL A 157 23.67 -12.82 -25.23
N ALA A 158 22.68 -13.46 -25.82
CA ALA A 158 22.77 -14.70 -26.57
C ALA A 158 23.26 -15.95 -25.82
N ALA A 159 22.30 -16.75 -25.37
CA ALA A 159 22.35 -18.20 -25.55
C ALA A 159 21.13 -18.65 -26.38
N ALA A 160 21.01 -18.08 -27.58
CA ALA A 160 20.22 -18.64 -28.66
C ALA A 160 21.19 -19.36 -29.61
N ALA A 161 21.57 -20.58 -29.23
CA ALA A 161 22.24 -21.54 -30.11
C ALA A 161 21.95 -22.93 -29.54
N ASP A 162 20.81 -23.51 -29.93
CA ASP A 162 20.76 -24.74 -30.73
C ASP A 162 19.31 -25.28 -30.73
N SER A 163 18.52 -24.85 -31.71
CA SER A 163 17.34 -25.60 -32.14
C SER A 163 17.05 -25.21 -33.58
N ALA A 164 17.88 -25.77 -34.46
CA ALA A 164 17.63 -25.81 -35.87
C ALA A 164 16.57 -26.87 -36.20
N ALA A 165 15.80 -26.57 -37.26
CA ALA A 165 14.91 -27.44 -38.04
C ALA A 165 13.43 -27.49 -37.62
N ALA A 166 12.64 -26.57 -38.17
CA ALA A 166 11.54 -26.93 -39.08
C ALA A 166 11.10 -25.70 -39.90
N THR A 167 11.35 -25.80 -41.20
CA THR A 167 11.02 -24.85 -42.26
C THR A 167 9.55 -24.93 -42.64
N GLU A 168 8.88 -23.79 -42.84
CA GLU A 168 7.76 -23.54 -43.80
C GLU A 168 7.44 -22.03 -43.73
N GLN A 169 7.95 -21.17 -44.61
CA GLN A 169 7.62 -20.91 -46.02
C GLN A 169 6.36 -20.04 -46.24
N ILE A 170 6.62 -18.74 -46.43
CA ILE A 170 6.02 -17.79 -47.42
C ILE A 170 4.51 -17.47 -47.35
N SER A 171 4.21 -16.20 -47.04
CA SER A 171 3.47 -15.30 -47.96
C SER A 171 3.48 -13.84 -47.48
N GLU A 172 4.27 -13.01 -48.16
CA GLU A 172 3.98 -11.59 -48.51
C GLU A 172 2.95 -11.57 -49.67
N PRO A 173 2.38 -10.44 -50.14
CA PRO A 173 2.44 -9.03 -49.66
C PRO A 173 1.06 -8.31 -49.67
N GLN A 174 0.96 -7.11 -49.07
CA GLN A 174 0.64 -5.87 -49.82
C GLN A 174 0.53 -4.61 -48.92
N PRO A 175 0.96 -3.44 -49.45
CA PRO A 175 0.88 -2.14 -48.80
C PRO A 175 -0.42 -1.40 -49.18
N VAL A 176 -1.02 -0.71 -48.21
CA VAL A 176 -2.05 0.33 -48.41
C VAL A 176 -1.53 1.60 -47.74
N SER A 177 -0.92 2.48 -48.53
CA SER A 177 -1.52 3.67 -49.16
C SER A 177 -1.82 4.80 -48.18
N GLU A 178 -1.02 5.85 -48.35
CA GLU A 178 -1.25 7.21 -47.87
C GLU A 178 -2.65 7.73 -48.21
N GLY A 179 -3.23 8.45 -47.26
CA GLY A 179 -4.52 9.13 -47.40
C GLY A 179 -4.56 10.37 -46.52
N LYS A 180 -3.96 11.44 -47.02
CA LYS A 180 -4.09 12.83 -46.57
C LYS A 180 -5.57 13.22 -46.50
N THR A 181 -6.06 13.65 -45.34
CA THR A 181 -7.18 14.61 -45.26
C THR A 181 -7.00 15.47 -44.03
N GLU A 182 -6.59 16.70 -44.32
CA GLU A 182 -6.67 17.89 -43.49
C GLU A 182 -8.14 18.33 -43.45
N ALA A 183 -8.68 18.45 -42.24
CA ALA A 183 -9.94 19.13 -41.98
C ALA A 183 -9.86 19.76 -40.58
N GLU A 184 -9.57 21.06 -40.57
CA GLU A 184 -9.83 21.95 -39.44
C GLU A 184 -11.34 22.24 -39.39
N PRO A 185 -11.99 22.05 -38.23
CA PRO A 185 -12.97 23.04 -37.82
C PRO A 185 -12.85 23.44 -36.34
N GLN A 186 -13.00 24.75 -36.18
CA GLN A 186 -13.41 25.60 -35.06
C GLN A 186 -13.82 24.99 -33.69
N PRO A 187 -13.59 25.76 -32.62
CA PRO A 187 -13.71 25.30 -31.23
C PRO A 187 -15.16 25.22 -30.76
N ALA A 188 -15.60 24.02 -30.40
CA ALA A 188 -16.79 23.80 -29.59
C ALA A 188 -16.43 23.92 -28.10
N GLN A 189 -17.04 24.89 -27.42
CA GLN A 189 -17.05 24.96 -25.96
C GLN A 189 -17.81 23.75 -25.41
N VAL A 190 -17.08 22.83 -24.76
CA VAL A 190 -17.67 21.70 -24.05
C VAL A 190 -17.72 22.07 -22.57
N LEU A 191 -18.93 22.26 -22.05
CA LEU A 191 -19.20 22.30 -20.61
C LEU A 191 -18.65 20.99 -19.97
N PRO A 192 -17.99 21.05 -18.80
CA PRO A 192 -17.60 19.83 -18.11
C PRO A 192 -18.85 19.12 -17.57
N GLU A 193 -19.27 18.06 -18.26
CA GLU A 193 -20.13 17.03 -17.68
C GLU A 193 -19.40 16.39 -16.51
N SER A 194 -20.01 16.50 -15.33
CA SER A 194 -19.62 15.82 -14.11
C SER A 194 -19.74 14.31 -14.31
N VAL A 195 -18.63 13.68 -14.68
CA VAL A 195 -18.54 12.22 -14.80
C VAL A 195 -18.54 11.65 -13.38
N LYS A 196 -19.74 11.31 -12.90
CA LYS A 196 -19.97 10.49 -11.71
C LYS A 196 -19.28 9.14 -11.92
N ALA A 197 -18.09 8.98 -11.34
CA ALA A 197 -17.28 7.78 -11.47
C ALA A 197 -18.10 6.54 -11.06
N ALA A 198 -18.32 5.64 -12.01
CA ALA A 198 -19.03 4.39 -11.77
C ALA A 198 -18.17 3.47 -10.88
N PRO A 199 -18.76 2.80 -9.88
CA PRO A 199 -18.03 1.92 -8.97
C PRO A 199 -17.41 0.72 -9.70
N VAL A 200 -16.10 0.51 -9.50
CA VAL A 200 -15.33 -0.59 -10.11
C VAL A 200 -15.63 -1.91 -9.39
N LEU A 201 -16.04 -2.92 -10.15
CA LEU A 201 -16.29 -4.29 -9.69
C LEU A 201 -14.97 -5.00 -9.37
N ILE A 202 -14.78 -5.44 -8.12
CA ILE A 202 -13.58 -6.18 -7.70
C ILE A 202 -13.85 -7.70 -7.62
N ALA A 203 -15.06 -8.10 -7.24
CA ALA A 203 -15.50 -9.49 -7.30
C ALA A 203 -17.03 -9.56 -7.35
N GLY A 204 -17.57 -10.26 -8.34
CA GLY A 204 -18.99 -10.56 -8.47
C GLY A 204 -19.26 -12.04 -8.21
N ALA A 205 -20.36 -12.35 -7.53
CA ALA A 205 -20.85 -13.71 -7.39
C ALA A 205 -21.11 -14.37 -8.76
N SER A 206 -20.69 -15.62 -8.92
CA SER A 206 -21.21 -16.50 -9.98
C SER A 206 -22.58 -17.01 -9.51
N PRO A 207 -23.62 -17.05 -10.36
CA PRO A 207 -24.97 -17.48 -9.97
C PRO A 207 -25.01 -19.00 -9.69
N ALA A 208 -24.40 -19.42 -8.59
CA ALA A 208 -24.67 -20.71 -7.98
C ALA A 208 -26.05 -20.64 -7.31
N ALA A 209 -26.81 -21.74 -7.41
CA ALA A 209 -28.21 -21.82 -6.97
C ALA A 209 -28.41 -21.33 -5.51
N LEU A 210 -28.88 -20.10 -5.37
CA LEU A 210 -29.22 -19.49 -4.08
C LEU A 210 -30.51 -20.12 -3.57
N LYS A 211 -30.47 -20.66 -2.35
CA LYS A 211 -31.68 -21.13 -1.66
C LYS A 211 -32.55 -19.92 -1.30
N PRO A 212 -33.85 -19.94 -1.63
CA PRO A 212 -34.79 -18.89 -1.21
C PRO A 212 -34.83 -18.76 0.31
N GLY A 213 -34.81 -17.52 0.82
CA GLY A 213 -34.92 -17.23 2.26
C GLY A 213 -33.60 -17.20 3.04
N GLU A 214 -32.47 -17.56 2.43
CA GLU A 214 -31.14 -17.35 3.02
C GLU A 214 -30.56 -16.00 2.57
N ARG A 215 -29.77 -15.35 3.44
CA ARG A 215 -29.07 -14.08 3.12
C ARG A 215 -27.66 -14.37 2.62
N TYR A 216 -27.26 -13.72 1.52
CA TYR A 216 -25.96 -13.92 0.90
C TYR A 216 -25.16 -12.61 0.81
N LEU A 217 -23.85 -12.66 1.06
CA LEU A 217 -22.90 -11.64 0.65
C LEU A 217 -22.59 -11.82 -0.84
N MET A 218 -23.02 -10.86 -1.67
CA MET A 218 -22.98 -10.92 -3.13
C MET A 218 -21.75 -10.27 -3.73
N ALA A 219 -21.31 -9.14 -3.16
CA ALA A 219 -20.15 -8.39 -3.65
C ALA A 219 -19.45 -7.64 -2.51
N ILE A 220 -18.15 -7.40 -2.70
CA ILE A 220 -17.38 -6.40 -1.96
C ILE A 220 -16.88 -5.39 -2.99
N ARG A 221 -17.28 -4.13 -2.86
CA ARG A 221 -16.91 -3.06 -3.79
C ARG A 221 -16.11 -1.98 -3.10
N LYS A 222 -15.19 -1.40 -3.86
CA LYS A 222 -14.48 -0.18 -3.48
C LYS A 222 -15.22 1.03 -4.06
N SER A 223 -15.58 1.98 -3.20
CA SER A 223 -16.01 3.33 -3.57
C SER A 223 -14.83 4.30 -3.49
N ALA A 224 -15.05 5.59 -3.74
CA ALA A 224 -14.04 6.63 -3.55
C ALA A 224 -13.63 6.81 -2.08
N ASP A 225 -14.58 6.63 -1.17
CA ASP A 225 -14.49 6.99 0.25
C ASP A 225 -14.78 5.82 1.21
N SER A 226 -15.26 4.70 0.68
CA SER A 226 -15.79 3.58 1.48
C SER A 226 -15.61 2.21 0.83
N LEU A 227 -15.72 1.16 1.64
CA LEU A 227 -15.86 -0.22 1.18
C LEU A 227 -17.32 -0.65 1.36
N LEU A 228 -17.97 -1.09 0.29
CA LEU A 228 -19.37 -1.50 0.29
C LEU A 228 -19.49 -3.03 0.29
N LEU A 229 -20.19 -3.59 1.26
CA LEU A 229 -20.54 -5.01 1.33
C LEU A 229 -21.99 -5.16 0.84
N GLU A 230 -22.17 -5.69 -0.38
CA GLU A 230 -23.50 -5.90 -0.95
C GLU A 230 -24.05 -7.26 -0.51
N THR A 231 -25.22 -7.25 0.10
CA THR A 231 -25.94 -8.46 0.51
C THR A 231 -27.24 -8.61 -0.26
N SER A 232 -27.74 -9.84 -0.42
CA SER A 232 -29.00 -10.12 -1.13
C SER A 232 -30.22 -9.51 -0.44
N THR A 233 -30.11 -9.29 0.87
CA THR A 233 -31.15 -8.71 1.71
C THR A 233 -30.47 -7.98 2.85
N GLU A 234 -31.00 -6.82 3.24
CA GLU A 234 -30.42 -5.99 4.29
C GLU A 234 -30.21 -6.81 5.58
N PRO A 235 -29.02 -6.72 6.22
CA PRO A 235 -28.78 -7.36 7.49
C PRO A 235 -29.54 -6.64 8.60
N GLU A 236 -30.28 -7.39 9.42
CA GLU A 236 -30.98 -6.83 10.60
C GLU A 236 -29.99 -6.20 11.60
N SER A 237 -28.79 -6.78 11.69
CA SER A 237 -27.70 -6.28 12.53
C SER A 237 -26.36 -6.74 11.99
N TYR A 238 -25.30 -6.06 12.42
CA TYR A 238 -23.92 -6.49 12.20
C TYR A 238 -23.09 -6.11 13.42
N LYS A 239 -21.94 -6.78 13.60
CA LYS A 239 -20.97 -6.43 14.64
C LYS A 239 -19.63 -6.10 14.00
N ALA A 240 -19.14 -4.88 14.20
CA ALA A 240 -17.82 -4.46 13.75
C ALA A 240 -16.89 -4.28 14.97
N PHE A 241 -15.65 -4.77 14.89
CA PHE A 241 -14.64 -4.57 15.92
C PHE A 241 -13.22 -4.73 15.36
N ARG A 242 -12.24 -4.15 16.04
CA ARG A 242 -10.83 -4.20 15.66
C ARG A 242 -10.07 -5.24 16.49
N LEU A 243 -9.22 -6.03 15.86
CA LEU A 243 -8.20 -6.86 16.51
C LEU A 243 -6.87 -6.11 16.44
N THR A 244 -6.02 -6.23 17.46
CA THR A 244 -4.75 -5.48 17.56
C THR A 244 -3.51 -6.33 17.32
N GLN A 245 -3.64 -7.66 17.21
CA GLN A 245 -2.51 -8.59 17.08
C GLN A 245 -2.83 -9.74 16.11
N PRO A 246 -2.62 -9.55 14.79
CA PRO A 246 -2.24 -8.31 14.12
C PRO A 246 -3.44 -7.35 13.97
N ASP A 247 -3.17 -6.13 13.52
CA ASP A 247 -4.21 -5.13 13.31
C ASP A 247 -5.18 -5.53 12.19
N ARG A 248 -6.47 -5.71 12.53
CA ARG A 248 -7.51 -6.17 11.59
C ARG A 248 -8.86 -5.56 11.92
N LEU A 249 -9.64 -5.19 10.90
CA LEU A 249 -11.05 -4.84 11.04
C LEU A 249 -11.90 -6.08 10.81
N VAL A 250 -12.74 -6.45 11.77
CA VAL A 250 -13.62 -7.62 11.67
C VAL A 250 -15.06 -7.17 11.59
N ILE A 251 -15.81 -7.69 10.62
CA ILE A 251 -17.24 -7.48 10.46
C ILE A 251 -17.93 -8.85 10.49
N ASP A 252 -18.77 -9.06 11.51
CA ASP A 252 -19.64 -10.24 11.63
C ASP A 252 -21.05 -9.91 11.14
N LEU A 253 -21.53 -10.68 10.17
CA LEU A 253 -22.87 -10.61 9.58
C LEU A 253 -23.67 -11.87 9.96
N PRO A 254 -24.61 -11.80 10.92
CA PRO A 254 -25.41 -12.95 11.36
C PRO A 254 -26.32 -13.47 10.24
N ALA A 255 -26.58 -14.79 10.27
CA ALA A 255 -27.46 -15.49 9.33
C ALA A 255 -27.15 -15.19 7.85
N THR A 256 -25.88 -14.91 7.54
CA THR A 256 -25.41 -14.56 6.20
C THR A 256 -24.43 -15.64 5.73
N THR A 257 -24.54 -16.07 4.48
CA THR A 257 -23.59 -16.95 3.80
C THR A 257 -22.87 -16.18 2.69
N SER A 258 -21.74 -16.68 2.19
CA SER A 258 -21.04 -16.03 1.07
C SER A 258 -21.49 -16.62 -0.26
N ALA A 259 -21.89 -15.76 -1.21
CA ALA A 259 -22.10 -16.14 -2.61
C ALA A 259 -20.88 -15.83 -3.49
N LEU A 260 -19.80 -15.33 -2.91
CA LEU A 260 -18.58 -14.99 -3.63
C LEU A 260 -17.80 -16.26 -3.97
N SER A 261 -17.27 -16.32 -5.20
CA SER A 261 -16.46 -17.45 -5.67
C SER A 261 -15.08 -17.52 -4.99
N SER A 262 -14.57 -16.39 -4.51
CA SER A 262 -13.30 -16.31 -3.79
C SER A 262 -13.50 -16.02 -2.31
N LYS A 263 -12.71 -16.69 -1.46
CA LYS A 263 -12.64 -16.45 -0.01
C LYS A 263 -11.70 -15.30 0.36
N VAL A 264 -10.86 -14.84 -0.57
CA VAL A 264 -9.91 -13.75 -0.35
C VAL A 264 -10.05 -12.74 -1.49
N ILE A 265 -10.26 -11.48 -1.13
CA ILE A 265 -10.44 -10.38 -2.08
C ILE A 265 -9.38 -9.33 -1.77
N ASP A 266 -8.62 -8.94 -2.77
CA ASP A 266 -7.64 -7.86 -2.66
C ASP A 266 -8.34 -6.50 -2.69
N ILE A 267 -8.11 -5.66 -1.67
CA ILE A 267 -8.78 -4.34 -1.54
C ILE A 267 -7.82 -3.22 -1.91
N TYR A 268 -6.63 -3.21 -1.30
CA TYR A 268 -5.59 -2.20 -1.46
C TYR A 268 -6.14 -0.75 -1.38
N ALA A 269 -6.98 -0.47 -0.38
CA ALA A 269 -7.61 0.83 -0.17
C ALA A 269 -8.01 1.00 1.30
N PHE A 270 -8.15 2.24 1.77
CA PHE A 270 -8.58 2.55 3.15
C PHE A 270 -7.71 1.91 4.25
N ASN A 271 -6.40 1.76 4.00
CA ASN A 271 -5.46 1.02 4.85
C ASN A 271 -5.81 -0.48 5.01
N LEU A 272 -6.64 -1.04 4.14
CA LEU A 272 -6.96 -2.46 4.08
C LEU A 272 -6.21 -3.12 2.93
N GLY A 273 -5.48 -4.18 3.22
CA GLY A 273 -4.78 -4.97 2.21
C GLY A 273 -5.71 -5.94 1.50
N LYS A 274 -6.25 -6.91 2.24
CA LYS A 274 -7.10 -8.00 1.74
C LYS A 274 -8.29 -8.19 2.67
N ALA A 275 -9.45 -8.55 2.13
CA ALA A 275 -10.57 -9.10 2.89
C ALA A 275 -10.58 -10.63 2.81
N ARG A 276 -10.65 -11.29 3.96
CA ARG A 276 -10.83 -12.73 4.10
C ARG A 276 -12.25 -13.01 4.56
N ILE A 277 -12.91 -13.90 3.84
CA ILE A 277 -14.30 -14.29 4.10
C ILE A 277 -14.28 -15.66 4.79
N GLY A 278 -14.63 -15.66 6.07
CA GLY A 278 -14.78 -16.86 6.89
C GLY A 278 -16.26 -17.17 7.13
N ALA A 279 -16.69 -18.39 6.84
CA ALA A 279 -18.02 -18.88 7.21
C ALA A 279 -17.97 -19.51 8.61
N ALA A 280 -18.91 -19.12 9.47
CA ALA A 280 -19.23 -19.81 10.71
C ALA A 280 -20.69 -20.30 10.64
N THR A 281 -21.08 -21.21 11.53
CA THR A 281 -22.41 -21.85 11.49
C THR A 281 -23.56 -20.86 11.55
N ASP A 282 -23.38 -19.75 12.27
CA ASP A 282 -24.40 -18.75 12.58
C ASP A 282 -24.17 -17.39 11.90
N LYS A 283 -22.99 -17.17 11.29
CA LYS A 283 -22.59 -15.87 10.76
C LYS A 283 -21.52 -15.96 9.68
N LEU A 284 -21.48 -14.94 8.84
CA LEU A 284 -20.35 -14.64 7.98
C LEU A 284 -19.41 -13.69 8.70
N ARG A 285 -18.11 -13.94 8.65
CA ARG A 285 -17.08 -13.03 9.15
C ARG A 285 -16.22 -12.54 7.99
N VAL A 286 -16.10 -11.23 7.85
CA VAL A 286 -15.15 -10.56 6.95
C VAL A 286 -14.03 -9.96 7.80
N VAL A 287 -12.78 -10.29 7.47
CA VAL A 287 -11.56 -9.86 8.21
C VAL A 287 -10.57 -9.19 7.27
#